data_AF-A0A3S0KV23-F1
#
_entry.id   AF-A0A3S0KV23-F1
#
_cell.length_a   1.000
_cell.length_b   1.000
_cell.length_c   1.000
_cell.angle_alpha   90.00
_cell.angle_beta   90.00
_cell.angle_gamma   90.00
#
_symmetry.space_group_name_H-M   'P 1'
#
loop_
_entity.id
_entity.type
_entity.pdbx_description
1 polymer ?
#
loop_
_entity_poly.entity_id
_entity_poly.type
_entity_poly.pdbx_seq_one_letter_code
_entity_poly.pdbx_strand_id
1 'polypeptide(L)'
;MKKSKLSEKQFWFQRIGKTSLRAFHILGITGAGGGILLGVAQTEWIFYWCMAMTTGSLLMLWEIVRDWRWLIQLKGVLTLVKLGLLALFIPFSHLKPELLITVLLLSVVVSHGPAGLRHFSVIHGRRIDARKEVKG
;
A
#
# COMPACT_ATOMS: atom_id res chain seq x y z
N MET A 1 14.82 26.06 5.83
CA MET A 1 14.10 25.91 4.53
C MET A 1 12.64 26.35 4.68
N LYS A 2 12.24 27.39 3.93
CA LYS A 2 10.94 28.07 4.04
C LYS A 2 9.78 27.10 3.76
N LYS A 3 8.86 26.95 4.72
CA LYS A 3 7.65 26.11 4.60
C LYS A 3 6.69 26.75 3.58
N SER A 4 6.69 26.35 2.30
CA SER A 4 5.58 26.74 1.41
C SER A 4 4.33 25.99 1.83
N LYS A 5 3.27 26.69 2.25
CA LYS A 5 1.95 26.09 2.50
C LYS A 5 1.41 25.61 1.14
N LEU A 6 0.85 24.40 1.10
CA LEU A 6 0.15 23.91 -0.10
C LEU A 6 -1.02 24.86 -0.39
N SER A 7 -1.30 25.13 -1.66
CA SER A 7 -2.55 25.77 -2.04
C SER A 7 -3.73 24.89 -1.63
N GLU A 8 -4.87 25.49 -1.29
CA GLU A 8 -6.10 24.77 -0.94
C GLU A 8 -6.53 23.80 -2.05
N LYS A 9 -6.44 24.22 -3.32
CA LYS A 9 -6.71 23.35 -4.47
C LYS A 9 -5.78 22.13 -4.50
N GLN A 10 -4.48 22.33 -4.25
CA GLN A 10 -3.49 21.25 -4.20
C GLN A 10 -3.75 20.30 -3.02
N PHE A 11 -4.14 20.83 -1.86
CA PHE A 11 -4.48 20.03 -0.69
C PHE A 11 -5.65 19.09 -0.99
N TRP A 12 -6.75 19.63 -1.53
CA TRP A 12 -7.93 18.83 -1.87
C TRP A 12 -7.67 17.81 -2.96
N PHE A 13 -6.93 18.19 -4.01
CA PHE A 13 -6.52 17.26 -5.06
C PHE A 13 -5.70 16.09 -4.50
N GLN A 14 -4.70 16.37 -3.65
CA GLN A 14 -3.89 15.31 -3.04
C GLN A 14 -4.70 14.44 -2.07
N ARG A 15 -5.62 15.04 -1.32
CA ARG A 15 -6.46 14.32 -0.35
C ARG A 15 -7.44 13.38 -1.07
N ILE A 16 -8.27 13.93 -1.94
CA ILE A 16 -9.30 13.17 -2.68
C ILE A 16 -8.63 12.14 -3.59
N GLY A 17 -7.57 12.51 -4.32
CA GLY A 17 -6.85 11.58 -5.19
C GLY A 17 -6.31 10.37 -4.42
N LYS A 18 -5.70 10.58 -3.26
CA LYS A 18 -5.23 9.47 -2.41
C LYS A 18 -6.37 8.63 -1.85
N THR A 19 -7.43 9.24 -1.36
CA THR A 19 -8.59 8.51 -0.82
C THR A 19 -9.25 7.66 -1.90
N SER A 20 -9.45 8.21 -3.11
CA SER A 20 -10.01 7.47 -4.25
C SER A 20 -9.14 6.29 -4.67
N LEU A 21 -7.82 6.49 -4.79
CA LEU A 21 -6.89 5.39 -5.09
C LEU A 21 -6.98 4.27 -4.05
N ARG A 22 -7.09 4.60 -2.76
CA ARG A 22 -7.28 3.59 -1.71
C ARG A 22 -8.63 2.89 -1.79
N ALA A 23 -9.71 3.62 -2.10
CA ALA A 23 -11.03 3.03 -2.25
C ALA A 23 -11.05 1.98 -3.38
N PHE A 24 -10.50 2.33 -4.56
CA PHE A 24 -10.36 1.37 -5.66
C PHE A 24 -9.39 0.24 -5.34
N HIS A 25 -8.32 0.51 -4.59
CA HIS A 25 -7.39 -0.53 -4.15
C HIS A 25 -8.09 -1.55 -3.25
N ILE A 26 -8.88 -1.10 -2.27
CA ILE A 26 -9.66 -1.98 -1.40
C ILE A 26 -10.71 -2.76 -2.21
N LEU A 27 -11.42 -2.11 -3.13
CA LEU A 27 -12.37 -2.80 -4.01
C LEU A 27 -11.69 -3.91 -4.82
N GLY A 28 -10.53 -3.62 -5.43
CA GLY A 28 -9.75 -4.61 -6.17
C GLY A 28 -9.25 -5.75 -5.28
N ILE A 29 -8.75 -5.45 -4.08
CA ILE A 29 -8.32 -6.48 -3.12
C ILE A 29 -9.49 -7.37 -2.71
N THR A 30 -10.66 -6.80 -2.40
CA THR A 30 -11.83 -7.57 -1.97
C THR A 30 -12.33 -8.48 -3.09
N GLY A 31 -12.44 -7.97 -4.32
CA GLY A 31 -12.88 -8.77 -5.47
C GLY A 31 -11.89 -9.89 -5.84
N ALA A 32 -10.61 -9.56 -5.97
CA ALA A 32 -9.59 -10.56 -6.27
C ALA A 32 -9.40 -11.56 -5.12
N GLY A 33 -9.45 -11.07 -3.88
CA GLY A 33 -9.31 -11.88 -2.69
C GLY A 33 -10.46 -12.86 -2.51
N GLY A 34 -11.69 -12.43 -2.76
CA GLY A 34 -12.84 -13.33 -2.80
C GLY A 34 -12.67 -14.43 -3.84
N GLY A 35 -12.21 -14.07 -5.04
CA GLY A 35 -11.92 -15.04 -6.09
C GLY A 35 -10.85 -16.07 -5.71
N ILE A 36 -9.75 -15.62 -5.10
CA ILE A 36 -8.66 -16.50 -4.65
C ILE A 36 -9.09 -17.42 -3.50
N LEU A 37 -9.75 -16.87 -2.48
CA LEU A 37 -10.12 -17.62 -1.26
C LEU A 37 -11.24 -18.63 -1.51
N LEU A 38 -12.15 -18.33 -2.44
CA LEU A 38 -13.29 -19.20 -2.76
C LEU A 38 -13.02 -20.12 -3.96
N GLY A 39 -11.80 -20.10 -4.51
CA GLY A 39 -11.43 -20.95 -5.65
C GLY A 39 -12.18 -20.62 -6.94
N VAL A 40 -12.60 -19.37 -7.13
CA VAL A 40 -13.29 -18.92 -8.35
C VAL A 40 -12.30 -18.86 -9.51
N ALA A 41 -12.77 -19.21 -10.70
CA ALA A 41 -11.98 -19.11 -11.93
C ALA A 41 -11.37 -17.71 -12.12
N GLN A 42 -10.10 -17.66 -12.54
CA GLN A 42 -9.33 -16.41 -12.63
C GLN A 42 -9.98 -15.37 -13.54
N THR A 43 -10.68 -15.80 -14.59
CA THR A 43 -11.39 -14.93 -15.53
C THR A 43 -12.43 -14.03 -14.85
N GLU A 44 -13.04 -14.50 -13.76
CA GLU A 44 -14.09 -13.79 -13.04
C GLU A 44 -13.55 -12.66 -12.15
N TRP A 45 -12.27 -12.74 -11.77
CA TRP A 45 -11.68 -11.80 -10.80
C TRP A 45 -10.41 -11.07 -11.28
N ILE A 46 -9.92 -11.37 -12.48
CA ILE A 46 -8.70 -10.76 -13.03
C ILE A 46 -8.79 -9.23 -13.12
N PHE A 47 -9.98 -8.70 -13.40
CA PHE A 47 -10.20 -7.25 -13.44
C PHE A 47 -9.94 -6.59 -12.06
N TYR A 48 -10.43 -7.21 -10.99
CA TYR A 48 -10.18 -6.74 -9.62
C TYR A 48 -8.70 -6.82 -9.25
N TRP A 49 -8.00 -7.87 -9.70
CA TRP A 49 -6.56 -8.00 -9.50
C TRP A 49 -5.80 -6.89 -10.21
N CYS A 50 -6.10 -6.63 -11.48
CA CYS A 50 -5.50 -5.52 -12.23
C CYS A 50 -5.78 -4.16 -11.56
N MET A 51 -6.99 -3.95 -11.05
CA MET A 51 -7.36 -2.75 -10.29
C MET A 51 -6.51 -2.63 -9.01
N ALA A 52 -6.40 -3.71 -8.22
CA ALA A 52 -5.62 -3.73 -6.99
C ALA A 52 -4.14 -3.43 -7.25
N MET A 53 -3.54 -4.11 -8.23
CA MET A 53 -2.12 -3.93 -8.57
C MET A 53 -1.82 -2.52 -9.09
N THR A 54 -2.68 -2.00 -9.98
CA THR A 54 -2.49 -0.67 -10.56
C THR A 54 -2.62 0.42 -9.50
N THR A 55 -3.71 0.42 -8.74
CA THR A 55 -3.95 1.45 -7.71
C THR A 55 -2.98 1.36 -6.54
N GLY A 56 -2.58 0.15 -6.13
CA GLY A 56 -1.57 -0.07 -5.10
C GLY A 56 -0.19 0.43 -5.53
N SER A 57 0.19 0.19 -6.79
CA SER A 57 1.45 0.69 -7.37
C SER A 57 1.46 2.21 -7.46
N LEU A 58 0.34 2.82 -7.87
CA LEU A 58 0.19 4.28 -7.89
C LEU A 58 0.30 4.89 -6.49
N LEU A 59 -0.30 4.27 -5.47
CA LEU A 59 -0.18 4.71 -4.08
C LEU A 59 1.26 4.62 -3.57
N MET A 60 1.96 3.52 -3.88
CA MET A 60 3.37 3.34 -3.53
C MET A 60 4.24 4.41 -4.20
N LEU A 61 4.09 4.58 -5.52
CA LEU A 61 4.84 5.56 -6.30
C LEU A 61 4.60 6.98 -5.77
N TRP A 62 3.34 7.31 -5.43
CA TRP A 62 3.00 8.59 -4.81
C TRP A 62 3.81 8.84 -3.53
N GLU A 63 3.90 7.85 -2.64
CA GLU A 63 4.67 7.98 -1.41
C GLU A 63 6.17 8.16 -1.67
N ILE A 64 6.74 7.38 -2.60
CA ILE A 64 8.16 7.44 -2.96
C ILE A 64 8.52 8.81 -3.56
N VAL A 65 7.73 9.29 -4.53
CA VAL A 65 7.95 10.59 -5.19
C VAL A 65 7.85 11.74 -4.19
N ARG A 66 6.97 11.64 -3.20
CA ARG A 66 6.81 12.68 -2.18
C ARG A 66 7.97 12.68 -1.17
N ASP A 67 8.44 11.50 -0.77
CA ASP A 67 9.54 11.36 0.18
C ASP A 67 10.24 10.00 0.03
N TRP A 68 11.45 10.01 -0.55
CA TRP A 68 12.27 8.80 -0.73
C TRP A 68 12.54 8.06 0.59
N ARG A 69 12.54 8.77 1.74
CA ARG A 69 12.73 8.17 3.07
C ARG A 69 11.63 7.16 3.40
N TRP A 70 10.51 7.18 2.69
CA TRP A 70 9.48 6.14 2.77
C TRP A 70 10.08 4.75 2.57
N LEU A 71 11.06 4.59 1.67
CA LEU A 71 11.72 3.30 1.39
C LEU A 71 12.45 2.69 2.59
N ILE A 72 12.89 3.55 3.53
CA ILE A 72 13.64 3.13 4.72
C ILE A 72 12.79 3.19 5.99
N GLN A 73 11.56 3.71 5.89
CA GLN A 73 10.58 3.70 6.98
C GLN A 73 9.87 2.34 7.02
N LEU A 74 9.54 1.86 8.21
CA LEU A 74 8.89 0.57 8.41
C LEU A 74 7.61 0.42 7.58
N LYS A 75 6.80 1.48 7.43
CA LYS A 75 5.60 1.45 6.57
C LYS A 75 5.92 1.11 5.11
N GLY A 76 7.02 1.65 4.58
CA GLY A 76 7.43 1.40 3.20
C GLY A 76 8.10 0.05 3.05
N VAL A 77 8.99 -0.30 3.97
CA VAL A 77 9.63 -1.63 4.02
C VAL A 77 8.58 -2.74 4.06
N LEU A 78 7.58 -2.64 4.95
CA LEU A 78 6.50 -3.64 5.03
C LEU A 78 5.59 -3.63 3.79
N THR A 79 5.51 -2.50 3.07
CA THR A 79 4.84 -2.47 1.76
C THR A 79 5.64 -3.21 0.69
N LEU A 80 6.98 -3.07 0.68
CA LEU A 80 7.85 -3.83 -0.21
C LEU A 80 7.85 -5.33 0.12
N VAL A 81 7.82 -5.70 1.40
CA VAL A 81 7.64 -7.10 1.83
C VAL A 81 6.33 -7.67 1.28
N LYS A 82 5.23 -6.91 1.32
CA LYS A 82 3.96 -7.33 0.70
C LYS A 82 4.08 -7.58 -0.80
N LEU A 83 4.81 -6.74 -1.53
CA LEU A 83 5.07 -6.98 -2.95
C LEU A 83 5.91 -8.24 -3.17
N GLY A 84 6.89 -8.50 -2.31
CA GLY A 84 7.63 -9.77 -2.31
C GLY A 84 6.71 -10.98 -2.12
N LEU A 85 5.80 -10.93 -1.13
CA LEU A 85 4.80 -11.98 -0.90
C LEU A 85 3.85 -12.17 -2.09
N LEU A 86 3.46 -11.09 -2.77
CA LEU A 86 2.64 -11.19 -3.98
C LEU A 86 3.43 -11.79 -5.15
N ALA A 87 4.72 -11.50 -5.28
CA ALA A 87 5.58 -12.11 -6.31
C ALA A 87 5.69 -13.64 -6.13
N LEU A 88 5.58 -14.13 -4.88
CA LEU A 88 5.56 -15.56 -4.59
C LEU A 88 4.33 -16.29 -5.18
N PHE A 89 3.29 -15.58 -5.64
CA PHE A 89 2.16 -16.20 -6.33
C PHE A 89 2.58 -16.92 -7.63
N ILE A 90 3.72 -16.54 -8.22
CA ILE A 90 4.25 -17.12 -9.46
C ILE A 90 4.83 -18.52 -9.19
N PRO A 91 5.88 -18.69 -8.35
CA PRO A 91 6.44 -20.01 -8.05
C PRO A 91 5.56 -20.86 -7.12
N PHE A 92 4.75 -20.24 -6.24
CA PHE A 92 3.95 -20.92 -5.23
C PHE A 92 2.46 -20.71 -5.46
N SER A 93 1.98 -21.08 -6.65
CA SER A 93 0.59 -20.89 -7.05
C SER A 93 -0.43 -21.64 -6.17
N HIS A 94 0.01 -22.71 -5.49
CA HIS A 94 -0.80 -23.48 -4.55
C HIS A 94 -0.98 -22.78 -3.19
N LEU A 95 -0.12 -21.82 -2.84
CA LEU A 95 -0.16 -21.06 -1.57
C LEU A 95 -0.83 -19.68 -1.71
N LYS A 96 -1.51 -19.41 -2.83
CA LYS A 96 -2.15 -18.11 -3.07
C LYS A 96 -3.09 -17.67 -1.93
N PRO A 97 -3.95 -18.55 -1.37
CA PRO A 97 -4.80 -18.18 -0.23
C PRO A 97 -4.00 -17.76 1.00
N GLU A 98 -2.99 -18.53 1.39
CA GLU A 98 -2.16 -18.31 2.58
C GLU A 98 -1.31 -17.04 2.43
N LEU A 99 -0.71 -16.84 1.26
CA LEU A 99 0.04 -15.65 0.93
C LEU A 99 -0.86 -14.40 0.93
N LEU A 100 -2.06 -14.50 0.36
CA LEU A 100 -3.05 -13.42 0.37
C LEU A 100 -3.46 -13.06 1.80
N ILE A 101 -3.81 -14.03 2.64
CA ILE A 101 -4.16 -13.82 4.05
C ILE A 101 -3.02 -13.12 4.77
N THR A 102 -1.78 -13.58 4.56
CA THR A 102 -0.59 -12.96 5.15
C THR A 102 -0.44 -11.49 4.73
N VAL A 103 -0.61 -11.19 3.44
CA VAL A 103 -0.57 -9.82 2.91
C VAL A 103 -1.66 -8.93 3.51
N LEU A 104 -2.88 -9.47 3.70
CA LEU A 104 -4.00 -8.75 4.31
C LEU A 104 -3.73 -8.43 5.79
N LEU A 105 -3.32 -9.42 6.58
CA LEU A 105 -2.99 -9.24 7.99
C LEU A 105 -1.84 -8.23 8.17
N LEU A 106 -0.79 -8.35 7.35
CA LEU A 106 0.31 -7.41 7.35
C LEU A 106 -0.16 -5.99 6.98
N SER A 107 -1.11 -5.86 6.06
CA SER A 107 -1.69 -4.56 5.69
C SER A 107 -2.44 -3.88 6.83
N VAL A 108 -3.18 -4.65 7.65
CA VAL A 108 -3.85 -4.13 8.84
C VAL A 108 -2.83 -3.61 9.85
N VAL A 109 -1.81 -4.42 10.15
CA VAL A 109 -0.73 -4.04 11.10
C VAL A 109 -0.03 -2.76 10.66
N VAL A 110 0.30 -2.63 9.38
CA VAL A 110 0.95 -1.41 8.83
C VAL A 110 0.01 -0.20 8.89
N SER A 111 -1.27 -0.37 8.56
CA SER A 111 -2.21 0.75 8.40
C SER A 111 -2.67 1.32 9.73
N HIS A 112 -2.95 0.43 10.70
CA HIS A 112 -3.42 0.78 12.04
C HIS A 112 -2.29 0.85 13.08
N GLY A 113 -1.07 0.48 12.70
CA GLY A 113 0.10 0.58 13.56
C GLY A 113 0.34 2.01 14.08
N PRO A 114 0.83 2.17 15.33
CA PRO A 114 1.21 3.45 15.91
C PRO A 114 2.07 4.29 14.95
N ALA A 115 1.86 5.60 14.93
CA ALA A 115 2.63 6.50 14.08
C ALA A 115 4.16 6.37 14.33
N GLY A 116 4.56 6.11 15.57
CA GLY A 116 5.96 5.86 15.93
C GLY A 116 6.56 4.66 15.20
N LEU A 117 5.82 3.56 15.06
CA LEU A 117 6.26 2.38 14.32
C LEU A 117 6.29 2.65 12.82
N ARG A 118 5.25 3.25 12.25
CA ARG A 118 5.17 3.51 10.80
C ARG A 118 6.30 4.40 10.28
N HIS A 119 6.76 5.36 11.09
CA HIS A 119 7.84 6.28 10.75
C HIS A 119 9.21 5.86 11.32
N PHE A 120 9.30 4.67 11.93
CA PHE A 120 10.57 4.11 12.37
C PHE A 120 11.45 3.78 11.18
N SER A 121 12.69 4.25 11.17
CA SER A 121 13.66 3.88 10.13
C SER A 121 14.35 2.58 10.48
N VAL A 122 14.24 1.58 9.61
CA VAL A 122 14.90 0.27 9.81
C VAL A 122 16.42 0.36 9.71
N ILE A 123 16.94 1.38 9.00
CA ILE A 123 18.39 1.59 8.83
C ILE A 123 18.98 2.36 10.01
N HIS A 124 18.30 3.41 10.47
CA HIS A 124 18.84 4.30 11.50
C HIS A 124 18.45 3.90 12.93
N GLY A 125 17.56 2.92 13.10
CA GLY A 125 17.08 2.49 14.41
C GLY A 125 16.29 3.56 15.19
N ARG A 126 15.76 4.59 14.51
CA ARG A 126 15.01 5.69 15.14
C ARG A 126 13.90 6.20 14.24
N ARG A 127 12.94 6.91 14.84
CA ARG A 127 11.86 7.59 14.11
C ARG A 127 12.41 8.72 13.24
N ILE A 128 12.01 8.75 11.98
CA ILE A 128 12.30 9.82 11.03
C ILE A 128 10.98 10.27 10.43
N ASP A 129 10.54 11.49 10.73
CA ASP A 129 9.29 11.99 10.18
C ASP A 129 9.42 12.29 8.68
N ALA A 130 8.42 11.83 7.93
CA ALA A 130 8.31 12.14 6.50
C ALA A 130 8.00 13.62 6.28
N ARG A 131 8.43 14.16 5.13
CA ARG A 131 8.05 15.51 4.67
C ARG A 131 6.53 15.55 4.48
N LYS A 132 5.87 16.52 5.13
CA LYS A 132 4.46 16.95 4.97
C LYS A 132 3.54 15.86 4.41
N GLU A 133 3.14 14.93 5.28
CA GLU A 133 2.16 13.92 4.92
C GLU A 133 0.73 14.49 4.89
N VAL A 134 0.18 14.73 3.70
CA VAL A 134 -1.28 14.88 3.54
C VAL A 134 -1.90 13.50 3.81
N LYS A 135 -2.54 13.38 4.98
CA LYS A 135 -3.36 12.24 5.34
C LYS A 135 -4.65 12.30 4.52
N GLY A 136 -4.68 11.62 3.38
CA GLY A 136 -5.94 11.16 2.78
C GLY A 136 -6.41 9.88 3.43
#